data_AF-A0A9N8DK11-F1
#
_entry.id   AF-A0A9N8DK11-F1
#
_cell.length_a   1.000
_cell.length_b   1.000
_cell.length_c   1.000
_cell.angle_alpha   90.00
_cell.angle_beta   90.00
_cell.angle_gamma   90.00
#
_symmetry.space_group_name_H-M   'P 1'
#
loop_
_entity.id
_entity.type
_entity.pdbx_description
1 polymer ?
#
loop_
_entity_poly.entity_id
_entity_poly.type
_entity_poly.pdbx_seq_one_letter_code
_entity_poly.pdbx_strand_id
1 'polypeptide(L)'
;MPATPPPPTARPAKGILKNSSSTKKGMSITFSGKKHIKKIPHLNTMTEEDIEQIWYSHYDYDDIKASFEYTVFMMDAGEAKTVENDEHTTRGLEMRTEEGAWARFEHKRDAYNAVLDEQDRQWNDGEDDPEQIAAQCLEVTESAAKGALERGLADQDASEKLNKGLRENLKNGAAFANASGAADDVVPMTEPSRRTPSGKLKTNILNKFGG
;
A
#
# COMPACT_ATOMS: atom_id res chain seq x y z
N MET A 1 1.27 -52.04 12.55
CA MET A 1 1.06 -50.58 12.48
C MET A 1 2.06 -49.92 13.41
N PRO A 2 3.07 -49.20 12.90
CA PRO A 2 4.06 -48.54 13.76
C PRO A 2 3.40 -47.34 14.48
N ALA A 3 3.66 -47.25 15.78
CA ALA A 3 3.10 -46.22 16.66
C ALA A 3 3.68 -44.84 16.32
N THR A 4 2.81 -43.82 16.27
CA THR A 4 3.20 -42.43 16.06
C THR A 4 3.94 -41.87 17.28
N PRO A 5 5.05 -41.13 17.07
CA PRO A 5 5.79 -40.52 18.17
C PRO A 5 5.00 -39.36 18.79
N PRO A 6 5.11 -39.15 20.12
CA PRO A 6 4.43 -38.06 20.81
C PRO A 6 5.00 -36.68 20.46
N PRO A 7 4.19 -35.61 20.55
CA PRO A 7 4.59 -34.26 20.18
C PRO A 7 5.64 -33.67 21.15
N PRO A 8 6.58 -32.85 20.65
CA PRO A 8 7.64 -32.25 21.46
C PRO A 8 7.08 -31.24 22.47
N THR A 9 7.48 -31.39 23.74
CA THR A 9 7.11 -30.51 24.84
C THR A 9 7.82 -29.15 24.73
N ALA A 10 7.04 -28.08 24.88
CA ALA A 10 7.50 -26.70 24.78
C ALA A 10 8.58 -26.37 25.82
N ARG A 11 9.72 -25.81 25.37
CA ARG A 11 10.79 -25.33 26.25
C ARG A 11 10.39 -23.99 26.89
N PRO A 12 10.71 -23.78 28.19
CA PRO A 12 10.51 -22.48 28.82
C PRO A 12 11.54 -21.47 28.30
N ALA A 13 11.06 -20.34 27.78
CA ALA A 13 11.89 -19.23 27.35
C ALA A 13 12.58 -18.60 28.57
N LYS A 14 13.92 -18.75 28.66
CA LYS A 14 14.74 -17.98 29.58
C LYS A 14 15.04 -16.62 28.95
N GLY A 15 14.35 -15.58 29.43
CA GLY A 15 14.80 -14.21 29.24
C GLY A 15 16.07 -13.93 30.04
N ILE A 16 16.91 -13.02 29.53
CA ILE A 16 17.68 -12.00 30.25
C ILE A 16 18.48 -11.25 29.17
N LEU A 17 18.00 -10.07 28.79
CA LEU A 17 18.84 -9.00 28.24
C LEU A 17 18.63 -7.79 29.13
N LYS A 18 19.63 -7.53 29.99
CA LYS A 18 19.75 -6.31 30.77
C LYS A 18 20.35 -5.25 29.85
N ASN A 19 19.53 -4.35 29.33
CA ASN A 19 20.05 -3.16 28.65
C ASN A 19 20.39 -2.09 29.70
N SER A 20 21.68 -1.77 29.78
CA SER A 20 22.26 -0.69 30.56
C SER A 20 21.71 0.66 30.11
N SER A 21 21.12 1.38 31.05
CA SER A 21 20.55 2.71 30.91
C SER A 21 21.62 3.76 30.61
N SER A 22 21.59 4.33 29.40
CA SER A 22 22.08 5.69 29.19
C SER A 22 20.91 6.66 29.29
N THR A 23 21.05 7.64 30.19
CA THR A 23 20.06 8.65 30.57
C THR A 23 19.87 9.68 29.46
N LYS A 24 19.20 9.29 28.38
CA LYS A 24 18.37 10.23 27.61
C LYS A 24 16.93 9.90 28.00
N LYS A 25 16.08 10.91 28.29
CA LYS A 25 14.62 10.72 28.41
C LYS A 25 14.11 10.21 27.06
N GLY A 26 14.29 8.93 26.79
CA GLY A 26 13.73 8.26 25.63
C GLY A 26 12.23 8.21 25.82
N MET A 27 11.48 8.57 24.79
CA MET A 27 10.06 8.32 24.73
C MET A 27 9.87 6.81 24.87
N SER A 28 9.41 6.35 26.04
CA SER A 28 9.08 4.95 26.26
C SER A 28 7.72 4.71 25.63
N ILE A 29 7.68 3.98 24.52
CA ILE A 29 6.44 3.45 23.97
C ILE A 29 6.08 2.23 24.80
N THR A 30 5.03 2.34 25.62
CA THR A 30 4.48 1.21 26.38
C THR A 30 3.22 0.76 25.69
N PHE A 31 3.18 -0.50 25.23
CA PHE A 31 1.98 -1.07 24.64
C PHE A 31 0.96 -1.41 25.73
N SER A 32 -0.32 -1.09 25.48
CA SER A 32 -1.43 -1.56 26.29
C SER A 32 -1.44 -3.10 26.32
N GLY A 33 -1.41 -3.71 27.51
CA GLY A 33 -1.58 -5.15 27.67
C GLY A 33 -3.00 -5.66 27.39
N LYS A 34 -3.95 -4.75 27.08
CA LYS A 34 -5.33 -5.09 26.73
C LYS A 34 -5.47 -5.12 25.21
N LYS A 35 -5.84 -6.27 24.65
CA LYS A 35 -6.19 -6.43 23.23
C LYS A 35 -7.60 -5.89 22.99
N HIS A 36 -7.70 -4.77 22.27
CA HIS A 36 -9.00 -4.30 21.79
C HIS A 36 -9.37 -5.08 20.52
N ILE A 37 -10.29 -6.03 20.64
CA ILE A 37 -10.84 -6.75 19.49
C ILE A 37 -12.10 -6.01 19.05
N LYS A 38 -12.05 -5.37 17.89
CA LYS A 38 -13.24 -4.82 17.23
C LYS A 38 -13.73 -5.85 16.21
N LYS A 39 -14.99 -6.24 16.30
CA LYS A 39 -15.63 -7.06 15.25
C LYS A 39 -16.01 -6.11 14.12
N ILE A 40 -15.56 -6.42 12.91
CA ILE A 40 -15.98 -5.69 11.71
C ILE A 40 -17.26 -6.38 11.22
N PRO A 41 -18.42 -5.68 11.19
CA PRO A 41 -19.65 -6.28 10.69
C PRO A 41 -19.53 -6.59 9.20
N HIS A 42 -20.19 -7.66 8.77
CA HIS A 42 -20.26 -8.00 7.35
C HIS A 42 -21.16 -6.98 6.63
N LEU A 43 -20.84 -6.64 5.37
CA LEU A 43 -21.58 -5.61 4.62
C LEU A 43 -23.10 -5.92 4.56
N ASN A 44 -23.46 -7.17 4.29
CA ASN A 44 -24.86 -7.63 4.28
C ASN A 44 -25.58 -7.58 5.65
N THR A 45 -24.86 -7.29 6.73
CA THR A 45 -25.41 -7.17 8.10
C THR A 45 -25.40 -5.74 8.62
N MET A 46 -24.85 -4.79 7.85
CA MET A 46 -24.90 -3.36 8.17
C MET A 46 -26.30 -2.81 7.88
N THR A 47 -26.75 -1.87 8.70
CA THR A 47 -28.01 -1.16 8.41
C THR A 47 -27.79 -0.12 7.31
N GLU A 48 -28.88 0.35 6.69
CA GLU A 48 -28.79 1.38 5.65
C GLU A 48 -28.15 2.68 6.18
N GLU A 49 -28.42 3.05 7.44
CA GLU A 49 -27.82 4.21 8.08
C GLU A 49 -26.30 4.06 8.27
N ASP A 50 -25.82 2.85 8.60
CA ASP A 50 -24.39 2.56 8.70
C ASP A 50 -23.73 2.60 7.32
N ILE A 51 -24.43 2.13 6.28
CA ILE A 51 -23.96 2.16 4.89
C ILE A 51 -23.83 3.60 4.41
N GLU A 52 -24.80 4.47 4.74
CA GLU A 52 -24.75 5.91 4.44
C GLU A 52 -23.62 6.65 5.20
N GLN A 53 -23.13 6.08 6.31
CA GLN A 53 -21.99 6.60 7.06
C GLN A 53 -20.64 6.06 6.58
N ILE A 54 -20.61 5.19 5.56
CA ILE A 54 -19.36 4.74 4.95
C ILE A 54 -18.66 5.94 4.29
N TRP A 55 -17.33 5.94 4.35
CA TRP A 55 -16.50 7.07 3.89
C TRP A 55 -16.60 7.38 2.39
N TYR A 56 -17.03 6.42 1.58
CA TYR A 56 -17.23 6.57 0.15
C TYR A 56 -18.40 5.70 -0.30
N SER A 57 -19.21 6.26 -1.19
CA SER A 57 -20.28 5.54 -1.88
C SER A 57 -19.71 4.71 -3.04
N HIS A 58 -20.54 3.87 -3.66
CA HIS A 58 -20.15 3.16 -4.87
C HIS A 58 -19.89 4.14 -6.04
N TYR A 59 -20.61 5.27 -6.10
CA TYR A 59 -20.36 6.30 -7.10
C TYR A 59 -18.97 6.94 -6.93
N ASP A 60 -18.58 7.25 -5.69
CA ASP A 60 -17.23 7.76 -5.40
C ASP A 60 -16.17 6.75 -5.83
N TYR A 61 -16.43 5.45 -5.60
CA TYR A 61 -15.52 4.39 -6.02
C TYR A 61 -15.39 4.31 -7.55
N ASP A 62 -16.50 4.40 -8.28
CA ASP A 62 -16.50 4.40 -9.74
C ASP A 62 -15.75 5.62 -10.29
N ASP A 63 -15.93 6.81 -9.69
CA ASP A 63 -15.22 8.03 -10.07
C ASP A 63 -13.71 7.92 -9.79
N ILE A 64 -13.32 7.39 -8.63
CA ILE A 64 -11.92 7.11 -8.28
C ILE A 64 -11.31 6.10 -9.26
N LYS A 65 -12.06 5.07 -9.64
CA LYS A 65 -11.60 4.07 -10.59
C LYS A 65 -11.38 4.70 -11.97
N ALA A 66 -12.33 5.50 -12.45
CA ALA A 66 -12.23 6.18 -13.73
C ALA A 66 -11.04 7.15 -13.79
N SER A 67 -10.73 7.85 -12.68
CA SER A 67 -9.58 8.76 -12.64
C SER A 67 -8.24 8.02 -12.74
N PHE A 68 -8.12 6.84 -12.13
CA PHE A 68 -6.94 5.99 -12.28
C PHE A 68 -6.83 5.37 -13.67
N GLU A 69 -7.94 4.92 -14.27
CA GLU A 69 -7.95 4.41 -15.64
C GLU A 69 -7.44 5.46 -16.63
N TYR A 70 -7.89 6.71 -16.49
CA TYR A 70 -7.40 7.82 -17.31
C TYR A 70 -5.90 8.09 -17.09
N THR A 71 -5.43 8.02 -15.84
CA THR A 71 -4.01 8.17 -15.52
C THR A 71 -3.15 7.08 -16.17
N VAL A 72 -3.60 5.81 -16.11
CA VAL A 72 -2.93 4.68 -16.77
C VAL A 72 -2.90 4.87 -18.29
N PHE A 73 -4.01 5.30 -18.89
CA PHE A 73 -4.07 5.59 -20.32
C PHE A 73 -3.03 6.63 -20.75
N MET A 74 -2.85 7.71 -19.97
CA MET A 74 -1.82 8.71 -20.25
C MET A 74 -0.39 8.15 -20.06
N MET A 75 -0.19 7.24 -19.11
CA MET A 75 1.10 6.55 -18.92
C MET A 75 1.44 5.68 -20.13
N ASP A 76 0.49 4.88 -20.63
CA ASP A 76 0.67 4.03 -21.82
C ASP A 76 0.92 4.87 -23.09
N ALA A 77 0.35 6.08 -23.17
CA ALA A 77 0.62 7.03 -24.24
C ALA A 77 2.02 7.68 -24.18
N GLY A 78 2.81 7.41 -23.14
CA GLY A 78 4.14 7.98 -22.95
C GLY A 78 4.16 9.38 -22.31
N GLU A 79 3.00 9.85 -21.82
CA GLU A 79 2.84 11.17 -21.21
C GLU A 79 3.08 11.16 -19.68
N ALA A 80 3.61 10.06 -19.11
CA ALA A 80 3.76 9.90 -17.66
C ALA A 80 4.46 11.06 -16.93
N LYS A 81 5.43 11.74 -17.56
CA LYS A 81 6.17 12.87 -16.94
C LYS A 81 5.35 14.17 -16.89
N THR A 82 4.40 14.35 -17.80
CA THR A 82 3.48 15.49 -17.80
C THR A 82 2.27 15.27 -16.90
N VAL A 83 2.08 14.03 -16.43
CA VAL A 83 0.92 13.59 -15.67
C VAL A 83 1.12 13.74 -14.16
N GLU A 84 2.33 13.74 -13.60
CA GLU A 84 2.49 13.83 -12.14
C GLU A 84 2.11 15.23 -11.61
N ASN A 85 0.92 15.36 -11.03
CA ASN A 85 0.38 16.59 -10.45
C ASN A 85 -0.62 16.28 -9.31
N ASP A 86 -1.30 17.30 -8.77
CA ASP A 86 -2.24 17.13 -7.65
C ASP A 86 -3.47 16.27 -8.00
N GLU A 87 -3.83 16.15 -9.28
CA GLU A 87 -4.98 15.38 -9.78
C GLU A 87 -4.59 13.97 -10.23
N HIS A 88 -3.34 13.78 -10.65
CA HIS A 88 -2.85 12.54 -11.23
C HIS A 88 -1.52 12.12 -10.61
N THR A 89 -1.47 10.88 -10.11
CA THR A 89 -0.24 10.26 -9.64
C THR A 89 0.01 8.96 -10.37
N THR A 90 1.21 8.82 -10.91
CA THR A 90 1.66 7.61 -11.60
C THR A 90 2.09 6.51 -10.63
N ARG A 91 2.36 6.89 -9.37
CA ARG A 91 2.86 6.00 -8.33
C ARG A 91 1.82 4.97 -7.93
N GLY A 92 2.22 3.71 -7.91
CA GLY A 92 1.33 2.56 -7.64
C GLY A 92 0.49 2.13 -8.84
N LEU A 93 0.56 2.85 -9.96
CA LEU A 93 -0.09 2.49 -11.23
C LEU A 93 0.91 1.93 -12.26
N GLU A 94 2.18 1.76 -11.92
CA GLU A 94 3.21 1.30 -12.87
C GLU A 94 2.87 -0.11 -13.38
N MET A 95 2.31 -0.93 -12.51
CA MET A 95 1.86 -2.28 -12.83
C MET A 95 0.45 -2.27 -13.47
N ARG A 96 -0.22 -1.14 -13.61
CA ARG A 96 -1.54 -1.07 -14.28
C ARG A 96 -1.43 -0.77 -15.78
N THR A 97 -0.28 -0.25 -16.22
CA THR A 97 0.09 -0.12 -17.65
C THR A 97 0.13 -1.46 -18.36
N GLU A 98 0.07 -1.43 -19.70
CA GLU A 98 0.20 -2.64 -20.52
C GLU A 98 1.56 -3.32 -20.30
N GLU A 99 2.64 -2.53 -20.33
CA GLU A 99 4.00 -3.01 -20.08
C GLU A 99 4.14 -3.63 -18.68
N GLY A 100 3.66 -2.93 -17.65
CA GLY A 100 3.73 -3.44 -16.28
C GLY A 100 2.86 -4.69 -16.08
N ALA A 101 1.69 -4.75 -16.73
CA ALA A 101 0.82 -5.93 -16.76
C ALA A 101 1.55 -7.14 -17.36
N TRP A 102 2.20 -6.94 -18.50
CA TRP A 102 3.00 -7.97 -19.15
C TRP A 102 4.17 -8.43 -18.28
N ALA A 103 4.95 -7.49 -17.72
CA ALA A 103 6.06 -7.81 -16.83
C ALA A 103 5.62 -8.66 -15.61
N ARG A 104 4.48 -8.35 -14.96
CA ARG A 104 3.96 -9.22 -13.88
C ARG A 104 3.59 -10.61 -14.36
N PHE A 105 2.99 -10.69 -15.53
CA PHE A 105 2.58 -11.96 -16.11
C PHE A 105 3.81 -12.82 -16.39
N GLU A 106 4.85 -12.26 -17.01
CA GLU A 106 6.12 -12.94 -17.26
C GLU A 106 6.79 -13.40 -15.97
N HIS A 107 6.97 -12.51 -14.98
CA HIS A 107 7.59 -12.90 -13.71
C HIS A 107 6.85 -14.03 -13.00
N LYS A 108 5.50 -14.04 -13.05
CA LYS A 108 4.71 -15.14 -12.47
C LYS A 108 4.89 -16.43 -13.26
N ARG A 109 4.82 -16.35 -14.58
CA ARG A 109 5.00 -17.50 -15.48
C ARG A 109 6.37 -18.13 -15.25
N ASP A 110 7.42 -17.31 -15.21
CA ASP A 110 8.79 -17.77 -15.07
C ASP A 110 9.02 -18.41 -13.69
N ALA A 111 8.44 -17.84 -12.62
CA ALA A 111 8.44 -18.45 -11.30
C ALA A 111 7.71 -19.80 -11.25
N TYR A 112 6.56 -19.92 -11.91
CA TYR A 112 5.84 -21.19 -11.99
C TYR A 112 6.62 -22.24 -12.78
N ASN A 113 7.17 -21.86 -13.95
CA ASN A 113 7.95 -22.76 -14.78
C ASN A 113 9.19 -23.25 -14.02
N ALA A 114 9.94 -22.37 -13.35
CA ALA A 114 11.13 -22.77 -12.57
C ALA A 114 10.80 -23.81 -11.49
N VAL A 115 9.66 -23.67 -10.81
CA VAL A 115 9.21 -24.64 -9.81
C VAL A 115 8.78 -25.95 -10.45
N LEU A 116 7.98 -25.92 -11.52
CA LEU A 116 7.47 -27.11 -12.18
C LEU A 116 8.59 -27.90 -12.87
N ASP A 117 9.51 -27.23 -13.54
CA ASP A 117 10.65 -27.84 -14.22
C ASP A 117 11.56 -28.57 -13.21
N GLU A 118 11.82 -27.97 -12.05
CA GLU A 118 12.61 -28.62 -10.98
C GLU A 118 11.85 -29.78 -10.33
N GLN A 119 10.53 -29.65 -10.12
CA GLN A 119 9.69 -30.75 -9.62
C GLN A 119 9.70 -31.94 -10.59
N ASP A 120 9.55 -31.70 -11.89
CA ASP A 120 9.58 -32.74 -12.92
C ASP A 120 10.96 -33.41 -13.00
N ARG A 121 12.05 -32.64 -12.85
CA ARG A 121 13.42 -33.18 -12.76
C ARG A 121 13.56 -34.13 -11.55
N GLN A 122 13.21 -33.66 -10.36
CA GLN A 122 13.29 -34.46 -9.13
C GLN A 122 12.44 -35.72 -9.23
N TRP A 123 11.24 -35.63 -9.81
CA TRP A 123 10.36 -36.78 -10.02
C TRP A 123 11.01 -37.85 -10.91
N ASN A 124 11.64 -37.45 -12.01
CA ASN A 124 12.30 -38.36 -12.94
C ASN A 124 13.56 -39.02 -12.33
N ASP A 125 14.26 -38.31 -11.45
CA ASP A 125 15.47 -38.78 -10.78
C ASP A 125 15.17 -39.55 -9.47
N GLY A 126 13.92 -39.52 -8.98
CA GLY A 126 13.53 -40.12 -7.71
C GLY A 126 14.04 -39.35 -6.48
N GLU A 127 14.23 -38.04 -6.62
CA GLU A 127 14.67 -37.11 -5.58
C GLU A 127 13.48 -36.37 -4.93
N ASP A 128 13.69 -35.81 -3.73
CA ASP A 128 12.74 -34.93 -3.03
C ASP A 128 13.55 -33.89 -2.24
N ASP A 129 13.90 -32.80 -2.91
CA ASP A 129 14.69 -31.69 -2.37
C ASP A 129 13.91 -30.36 -2.48
N PRO A 130 13.16 -29.99 -1.42
CA PRO A 130 12.42 -28.74 -1.40
C PRO A 130 13.33 -27.50 -1.34
N GLU A 131 14.58 -27.62 -0.88
CA GLU A 131 15.51 -26.49 -0.84
C GLU A 131 15.96 -26.13 -2.26
N GLN A 132 16.18 -27.13 -3.11
CA GLN A 132 16.54 -26.91 -4.51
C GLN A 132 15.40 -26.24 -5.31
N ILE A 133 14.14 -26.64 -5.08
CA ILE A 133 12.96 -25.96 -5.67
C ILE A 133 12.90 -24.50 -5.23
N ALA A 134 13.13 -24.25 -3.93
CA ALA A 134 13.14 -22.89 -3.40
C ALA A 134 14.28 -22.05 -4.01
N ALA A 135 15.46 -22.63 -4.19
CA ALA A 135 16.60 -21.96 -4.80
C ALA A 135 16.30 -21.52 -6.25
N GLN A 136 15.70 -22.39 -7.07
CA GLN A 136 15.30 -22.08 -8.45
C GLN A 136 14.25 -20.95 -8.50
N CYS A 137 13.25 -21.00 -7.61
CA CYS A 137 12.23 -19.94 -7.52
C CYS A 137 12.83 -18.60 -7.06
N LEU A 138 13.78 -18.63 -6.12
CA LEU A 138 14.47 -17.43 -5.64
C LEU A 138 15.29 -16.77 -6.75
N GLU A 139 16.02 -17.56 -7.55
CA GLU A 139 16.83 -17.06 -8.66
C GLU A 139 15.99 -16.25 -9.65
N VAL A 140 14.82 -16.75 -10.05
CA VAL A 140 13.96 -16.06 -11.02
C VAL A 140 13.18 -14.87 -10.41
N THR A 141 12.95 -14.86 -9.10
CA THR A 141 12.20 -13.79 -8.42
C THR A 141 13.09 -12.67 -7.85
N GLU A 142 14.41 -12.83 -7.83
CA GLU A 142 15.35 -11.86 -7.28
C GLU A 142 15.23 -10.47 -7.93
N SER A 143 15.08 -10.43 -9.25
CA SER A 143 14.93 -9.17 -10.01
C SER A 143 13.70 -8.36 -9.56
N ALA A 144 12.57 -9.03 -9.36
CA ALA A 144 11.34 -8.42 -8.88
C ALA A 144 11.48 -7.93 -7.43
N ALA A 145 12.16 -8.70 -6.57
CA ALA A 145 12.44 -8.30 -5.19
C ALA A 145 13.33 -7.06 -5.14
N LYS A 146 14.38 -7.01 -5.97
CA LYS A 146 15.25 -5.84 -6.11
C LYS A 146 14.49 -4.61 -6.59
N GLY A 147 13.66 -4.76 -7.63
CA GLY A 147 12.83 -3.66 -8.14
C GLY A 147 11.86 -3.11 -7.09
N ALA A 148 11.28 -3.99 -6.26
CA ALA A 148 10.43 -3.58 -5.15
C ALA A 148 11.21 -2.81 -4.07
N LEU A 149 12.43 -3.25 -3.74
CA LEU A 149 13.30 -2.57 -2.78
C LEU A 149 13.70 -1.17 -3.28
N GLU A 150 14.17 -1.06 -4.52
CA GLU A 150 14.55 0.21 -5.12
C GLU A 150 13.40 1.21 -5.12
N ARG A 151 12.19 0.76 -5.47
CA ARG A 151 10.98 1.59 -5.41
C ARG A 151 10.64 2.01 -3.99
N GLY A 152 10.70 1.09 -3.02
CA GLY A 152 10.49 1.41 -1.61
C GLY A 152 11.47 2.46 -1.06
N LEU A 153 12.71 2.46 -1.53
CA LEU A 153 13.70 3.48 -1.16
C LEU A 153 13.42 4.83 -1.79
N ALA A 154 13.04 4.88 -3.06
CA ALA A 154 12.63 6.12 -3.73
C ALA A 154 11.40 6.75 -3.04
N ASP A 155 10.46 5.89 -2.65
CA ASP A 155 9.25 6.22 -1.91
C ASP A 155 9.54 6.84 -0.55
N GLN A 156 10.52 6.28 0.17
CA GLN A 156 11.00 6.81 1.44
C GLN A 156 11.61 8.20 1.27
N ASP A 157 12.54 8.37 0.31
CA ASP A 157 13.22 9.64 0.06
C ASP A 157 12.23 10.76 -0.30
N ALA A 158 11.25 10.46 -1.17
CA ALA A 158 10.19 11.41 -1.52
C ALA A 158 9.38 11.87 -0.28
N SER A 159 9.03 10.93 0.60
CA SER A 159 8.32 11.22 1.85
C SER A 159 9.17 12.06 2.81
N GLU A 160 10.46 11.76 2.95
CA GLU A 160 11.36 12.51 3.82
C GLU A 160 11.54 13.96 3.35
N LYS A 161 11.67 14.19 2.04
CA LYS A 161 11.73 15.53 1.45
C LYS A 161 10.48 16.35 1.73
N LEU A 162 9.30 15.76 1.53
CA LEU A 162 8.02 16.40 1.79
C LEU A 162 7.88 16.77 3.28
N ASN A 163 8.18 15.82 4.17
CA ASN A 163 8.12 16.02 5.61
C ASN A 163 9.11 17.10 6.10
N LYS A 164 10.31 17.15 5.52
CA LYS A 164 11.29 18.20 5.81
C LYS A 164 10.76 19.57 5.39
N GLY A 165 10.23 19.71 4.18
CA GLY A 165 9.62 20.94 3.69
C GLY A 165 8.46 21.42 4.58
N LEU A 166 7.58 20.49 4.99
CA LEU A 166 6.48 20.80 5.90
C LEU A 166 6.98 21.32 7.26
N ARG A 167 8.02 20.69 7.82
CA ARG A 167 8.63 21.13 9.09
C ARG A 167 9.27 22.52 8.98
N GLU A 168 9.92 22.81 7.86
CA GLU A 168 10.52 24.13 7.60
C GLU A 168 9.42 25.19 7.46
N ASN A 169 8.36 24.91 6.71
CA ASN A 169 7.20 25.79 6.57
C ASN A 169 6.52 26.07 7.92
N LEU A 170 6.36 25.05 8.78
CA LEU A 170 5.80 25.22 10.12
C LEU A 170 6.69 26.09 11.02
N LYS A 171 8.02 25.92 10.95
CA LYS A 171 8.96 26.77 11.70
C LYS A 171 8.88 28.22 11.23
N ASN A 172 8.81 28.43 9.91
CA ASN A 172 8.74 29.77 9.32
C ASN A 172 7.38 30.44 9.56
N GLY A 173 6.27 29.68 9.49
CA GLY A 173 4.93 30.17 9.83
C GLY A 173 4.76 30.49 11.32
N ALA A 174 5.35 29.69 12.21
CA ALA A 174 5.41 30.00 13.64
C ALA A 174 6.30 31.21 13.94
N ALA A 175 7.37 31.44 13.15
CA ALA A 175 8.18 32.66 13.25
C ALA A 175 7.40 33.90 12.78
N PHE A 176 6.53 33.78 11.77
CA PHE A 176 5.69 34.88 11.30
C PHE A 176 4.58 35.23 12.32
N ALA A 177 3.91 34.23 12.90
CA ALA A 177 2.89 34.44 13.93
C ALA A 177 3.45 35.05 15.23
N ASN A 178 4.72 34.77 15.57
CA ASN A 178 5.40 35.40 16.71
C ASN A 178 5.91 36.83 16.41
N ALA A 179 6.03 37.22 15.14
CA ALA A 179 6.43 38.57 14.74
C ALA A 179 5.23 39.51 14.55
N SER A 180 4.07 38.98 14.16
CA SER A 180 2.82 39.72 14.09
C SER A 180 2.06 39.58 15.42
N GLY A 181 2.39 40.43 16.39
CA GLY A 181 1.54 40.61 17.57
C GLY A 181 0.16 41.13 17.13
N ALA A 182 -0.77 40.22 16.88
CA ALA A 182 -2.15 40.53 16.52
C ALA A 182 -3.08 39.63 17.33
N ALA A 183 -3.47 40.13 18.50
CA ALA A 183 -4.81 39.89 18.99
C ALA A 183 -5.76 40.63 18.03
N ASP A 184 -6.71 39.92 17.43
CA ASP A 184 -8.14 40.31 17.38
C ASP A 184 -8.95 39.39 16.45
N ASP A 185 -10.20 39.19 16.86
CA ASP A 185 -11.37 38.66 16.15
C ASP A 185 -11.45 37.17 15.80
N VAL A 186 -11.87 36.41 16.82
CA VAL A 186 -12.56 35.12 16.65
C VAL A 186 -13.95 35.36 16.06
N VAL A 187 -14.09 35.23 14.74
CA VAL A 187 -15.39 35.07 14.09
C VAL A 187 -15.80 33.58 14.19
N PRO A 188 -17.00 33.25 14.71
CA PRO A 188 -17.43 31.86 14.84
C PRO A 188 -17.64 31.22 13.46
N MET A 189 -16.96 30.09 13.23
CA MET A 189 -17.16 29.25 12.04
C MET A 189 -18.60 28.72 12.01
N THR A 190 -19.36 29.18 11.02
CA THR A 190 -20.54 28.47 10.53
C THR A 190 -20.10 27.21 9.79
N GLU A 191 -20.80 26.12 10.07
CA GLU A 191 -20.53 24.77 9.53
C GLU A 191 -20.44 24.75 7.99
N PRO A 192 -19.50 23.98 7.40
CA PRO A 192 -19.46 23.80 5.95
C PRO A 192 -20.68 22.98 5.50
N SER A 193 -21.60 23.67 4.83
CA SER A 193 -22.69 23.09 4.06
C SER A 193 -22.14 22.01 3.11
N ARG A 194 -22.52 20.75 3.33
CA ARG A 194 -22.20 19.63 2.43
C ARG A 194 -22.72 19.97 1.04
N ARG A 195 -21.81 20.05 0.07
CA ARG A 195 -22.14 20.23 -1.35
C ARG A 195 -23.10 19.12 -1.76
N THR A 196 -24.30 19.49 -2.22
CA THR A 196 -25.18 18.59 -2.94
C THR A 196 -24.56 18.28 -4.30
N PRO A 197 -24.63 17.03 -4.80
CA PRO A 197 -24.11 16.67 -6.10
C PRO A 197 -25.05 17.22 -7.18
N SER A 198 -24.73 18.40 -7.70
CA SER A 198 -25.33 18.97 -8.90
C SER A 198 -24.35 18.83 -10.05
N GLY A 199 -24.57 17.85 -10.91
CA GLY A 199 -23.75 17.69 -12.10
C GLY A 199 -24.00 16.37 -12.80
N LYS A 200 -25.07 16.29 -13.59
CA LYS A 200 -25.23 15.25 -14.61
C LYS A 200 -24.12 15.42 -15.65
N LEU A 201 -22.98 14.76 -15.48
CA LEU A 201 -22.00 14.57 -16.54
C LEU A 201 -22.63 13.64 -17.57
N LYS A 202 -22.95 14.20 -18.74
CA LYS A 202 -23.37 13.43 -19.91
C LYS A 202 -22.14 12.64 -20.39
N THR A 203 -22.06 11.37 -20.04
CA THR A 203 -21.13 10.43 -20.65
C THR A 203 -21.55 10.22 -22.10
N ASN A 204 -20.74 10.71 -23.03
CA ASN A 204 -20.92 10.49 -24.44
C ASN A 204 -19.55 10.28 -25.08
N ILE A 205 -18.86 9.20 -24.69
CA ILE A 205 -17.59 8.79 -25.28
C ILE A 205 -17.55 7.26 -25.42
N LEU A 206 -17.30 6.82 -26.66
CA LEU A 206 -16.86 5.50 -27.11
C LEU A 206 -17.83 4.31 -27.10
N ASN A 207 -18.64 4.25 -28.17
CA ASN A 207 -18.95 2.98 -28.84
C ASN A 207 -18.12 2.95 -30.14
N LYS A 208 -16.93 2.35 -30.11
CA LYS A 208 -16.18 2.12 -31.35
C LYS A 208 -15.12 1.02 -31.28
N PHE A 209 -15.48 -0.18 -30.82
CA PHE A 209 -14.77 -1.40 -31.19
C PHE A 209 -15.76 -2.56 -31.32
N GLY A 210 -16.32 -2.68 -32.53
CA GLY A 210 -17.04 -3.84 -33.01
C GLY A 210 -16.74 -3.96 -34.51
N GLY A 211 -15.85 -4.90 -34.84
CA GLY A 211 -15.34 -5.19 -36.18
C GLY A 211 -14.19 -6.17 -36.10
#